data_AF-A0A4Y2RP15-F1
#
_entry.id   AF-A0A4Y2RP15-F1
#
_cell.length_a   1.000
_cell.length_b   1.000
_cell.length_c   1.000
_cell.angle_alpha   90.00
_cell.angle_beta   90.00
_cell.angle_gamma   90.00
#
_symmetry.space_group_name_H-M   'P 1'
#
loop_
_entity.id
_entity.type
_entity.pdbx_description
1 polymer ?
#
loop_
_entity_poly.entity_id
_entity_poly.type
_entity_poly.pdbx_seq_one_letter_code
_entity_poly.pdbx_strand_id
1 'polypeptide(L)'
;MYTECDVYTEMMYCVVYTEMMYYEVYTEMMYCEVYTEMMYFVYTEMINCVVYTKMMYCDVYTEMMYCDVYTEMMYCEVNTEMMYCDVYTEMMYFEVYT
;
A
#
# COMPACT_ATOMS: atom_id res chain seq x y z
N MET A 1 -1.63 18.90 3.45
CA MET A 1 -0.44 18.58 4.30
C MET A 1 0.18 17.30 3.75
N TYR A 2 1.46 17.34 3.37
CA TYR A 2 2.16 16.17 2.82
C TYR A 2 2.90 15.45 3.95
N THR A 3 2.89 14.12 3.92
CA THR A 3 3.72 13.29 4.80
C THR A 3 4.64 12.44 3.95
N GLU A 4 5.93 12.62 4.17
CA GLU A 4 7.01 11.75 3.70
C GLU A 4 7.62 11.11 4.93
N CYS A 5 7.80 9.79 4.91
CA CYS A 5 8.32 9.08 6.06
C CYS A 5 9.03 7.80 5.61
N ASP A 6 10.26 7.64 6.10
CA ASP A 6 11.09 6.45 5.92
C ASP A 6 11.19 5.72 7.25
N VAL A 7 10.78 4.45 7.28
CA VAL A 7 10.75 3.68 8.54
C VAL A 7 11.46 2.34 8.37
N TYR A 8 12.37 2.06 9.31
CA TYR A 8 13.09 0.80 9.45
C TYR A 8 12.77 0.19 10.81
N THR A 9 11.91 -0.81 10.84
CA THR A 9 11.51 -1.52 12.06
C THR A 9 11.16 -2.97 11.75
N GLU A 10 11.28 -3.90 12.70
CA GLU A 10 10.81 -5.28 12.47
C GLU A 10 9.28 -5.33 12.28
N MET A 11 8.54 -4.62 13.14
CA MET A 11 7.08 -4.55 13.11
C MET A 11 6.58 -3.11 13.12
N MET A 12 5.60 -2.83 12.27
CA MET A 12 4.93 -1.54 12.21
C MET A 12 3.40 -1.69 12.29
N TYR A 13 2.79 -0.83 13.12
CA TYR A 13 1.34 -0.62 13.18
C TYR A 13 1.06 0.87 13.06
N CYS A 14 0.23 1.28 12.10
CA CYS A 14 -0.13 2.69 11.93
C CYS A 14 -1.56 2.92 11.43
N VAL A 15 -2.08 4.09 11.78
CA VAL A 15 -3.27 4.67 11.18
C VAL A 15 -2.91 6.07 10.72
N VAL A 16 -3.17 6.41 9.46
CA VAL A 16 -2.72 7.67 8.87
C VAL A 16 -3.85 8.39 8.15
N TYR A 17 -3.94 9.70 8.39
CA TYR A 17 -4.90 10.62 7.77
C TYR A 17 -4.18 11.84 7.22
N THR A 18 -3.99 11.91 5.91
CA THR A 18 -3.26 13.02 5.25
C THR A 18 -3.90 13.36 3.91
N GLU A 19 -3.49 14.46 3.27
CA GLU A 19 -3.97 14.74 1.90
C GLU A 19 -3.11 14.00 0.86
N MET A 20 -1.79 13.98 1.08
CA MET A 20 -0.84 13.28 0.22
C MET A 20 0.14 12.49 1.09
N MET A 21 0.40 11.26 0.68
CA MET A 21 1.33 10.37 1.34
C MET A 21 2.34 9.80 0.35
N TYR A 22 3.61 9.93 0.71
CA TYR A 22 4.72 9.19 0.11
C TYR A 22 5.38 8.39 1.23
N TYR A 23 5.47 7.07 1.05
CA TYR A 23 5.91 6.19 2.11
C TYR A 23 6.85 5.09 1.59
N GLU A 24 8.07 5.08 2.10
CA GLU A 24 9.02 3.99 1.92
C GLU A 24 9.22 3.29 3.26
N VAL A 25 8.98 1.99 3.28
CA VAL A 25 9.13 1.20 4.51
C VAL A 25 10.04 0.03 4.23
N TYR A 26 10.77 -0.37 5.25
CA TYR A 26 11.46 -1.64 5.25
C TYR A 26 11.16 -2.30 6.60
N THR A 27 10.15 -3.18 6.58
CA THR A 27 9.71 -3.95 7.74
C THR A 27 9.48 -5.40 7.38
N GLU A 28 9.66 -6.31 8.35
CA GLU A 28 9.24 -7.70 8.19
C GLU A 28 7.70 -7.77 8.16
N MET A 29 7.02 -7.05 9.06
CA MET A 29 5.55 -7.04 9.14
C MET A 29 4.99 -5.63 9.24
N MET A 30 4.03 -5.32 8.35
CA MET A 30 3.25 -4.10 8.38
C MET A 30 1.76 -4.37 8.54
N TYR A 31 1.13 -3.63 9.46
CA TYR A 31 -0.31 -3.49 9.58
C TYR A 31 -0.71 -2.01 9.49
N CYS A 32 -1.51 -1.65 8.49
CA CYS A 32 -1.83 -0.24 8.25
C CYS A 32 -3.28 0.05 7.87
N GLU A 33 -3.82 1.17 8.36
CA GLU A 33 -5.04 1.79 7.83
C GLU A 33 -4.72 3.20 7.31
N VAL A 34 -5.00 3.46 6.04
CA VAL A 34 -4.61 4.70 5.37
C VAL A 34 -5.82 5.39 4.75
N TYR A 35 -5.97 6.67 5.06
CA TYR A 35 -6.94 7.59 4.44
C TYR A 35 -6.19 8.79 3.85
N THR A 36 -6.13 8.87 2.53
CA THR A 36 -5.40 9.94 1.82
C THR A 36 -6.09 10.32 0.50
N GLU A 37 -5.74 11.43 -0.13
CA GLU A 37 -6.18 11.66 -1.52
C GLU A 37 -5.24 11.02 -2.53
N MET A 38 -3.94 10.96 -2.20
CA MET A 38 -2.90 10.32 -3.02
C MET A 38 -1.92 9.51 -2.17
N MET A 39 -1.54 8.33 -2.67
CA MET A 39 -0.63 7.41 -2.00
C MET A 39 0.43 6.84 -2.96
N TYR A 40 1.67 6.75 -2.47
CA TYR A 40 2.79 6.00 -3.05
C TYR A 40 3.43 5.10 -2.01
N PHE A 41 3.71 3.84 -2.34
CA PHE A 41 4.19 2.83 -1.39
C PHE A 41 5.29 1.94 -1.99
N VAL A 42 6.29 1.55 -1.17
CA VAL A 42 7.28 0.51 -1.53
C VAL A 42 7.85 -0.31 -0.33
N TYR A 43 7.94 -1.63 -0.55
CA TYR A 43 8.67 -2.75 0.14
C TYR A 43 8.32 -3.23 1.58
N THR A 44 8.02 -4.51 1.79
CA THR A 44 8.04 -5.23 3.11
C THR A 44 7.94 -6.75 2.93
N GLU A 45 8.34 -7.60 3.89
CA GLU A 45 8.14 -9.06 3.76
C GLU A 45 6.65 -9.48 3.85
N MET A 46 5.88 -8.92 4.79
CA MET A 46 4.43 -9.16 4.91
C MET A 46 3.64 -7.85 5.06
N ILE A 47 2.57 -7.72 4.27
CA ILE A 47 1.63 -6.58 4.33
C ILE A 47 0.24 -7.05 4.70
N ASN A 48 -0.38 -6.34 5.65
CA ASN A 48 -1.81 -6.32 5.84
C ASN A 48 -2.29 -4.88 5.92
N CYS A 49 -3.04 -4.41 4.92
CA CYS A 49 -3.45 -3.01 4.87
C CYS A 49 -4.87 -2.77 4.36
N VAL A 50 -5.49 -1.71 4.87
CA VAL A 50 -6.73 -1.15 4.34
C VAL A 50 -6.46 0.28 3.87
N VAL A 51 -6.79 0.57 2.60
CA VAL A 51 -6.50 1.85 1.97
C VAL A 51 -7.78 2.48 1.40
N TYR A 52 -8.02 3.73 1.79
CA TYR A 52 -9.05 4.59 1.20
C TYR A 52 -8.36 5.79 0.57
N THR A 53 -8.43 5.89 -0.76
CA THR A 53 -7.83 7.00 -1.49
C THR A 53 -8.64 7.43 -2.71
N LYS A 54 -8.30 8.56 -3.34
CA LYS A 54 -8.83 8.90 -4.66
C LYS A 54 -7.92 8.35 -5.75
N MET A 55 -6.61 8.50 -5.56
CA MET A 55 -5.59 7.97 -6.46
C MET A 55 -4.57 7.13 -5.69
N MET A 56 -4.24 5.97 -6.25
CA MET A 56 -3.22 5.08 -5.74
C MET A 56 -2.21 4.75 -6.83
N TYR A 57 -0.93 4.90 -6.50
CA TYR A 57 0.19 4.39 -7.26
C TYR A 57 1.02 3.51 -6.33
N CYS A 58 1.20 2.23 -6.64
CA CYS A 58 1.95 1.32 -5.78
C CYS A 58 2.90 0.43 -6.56
N ASP A 59 4.12 0.31 -6.06
CA ASP A 59 5.08 -0.69 -6.49
C ASP A 59 5.40 -1.53 -5.25
N VAL A 60 4.94 -2.78 -5.22
CA VAL A 60 5.04 -3.59 -4.00
C VAL A 60 5.86 -4.84 -4.25
N TYR A 61 6.83 -5.07 -3.38
CA TYR A 61 7.60 -6.30 -3.37
C TYR A 61 7.52 -6.89 -1.97
N THR A 62 6.95 -8.08 -1.88
CA THR A 62 6.59 -8.72 -0.60
C THR A 62 6.42 -10.22 -0.76
N GLU A 63 6.73 -11.02 0.26
CA GLU A 63 6.43 -12.45 0.20
C GLU A 63 4.92 -12.71 0.29
N MET A 64 4.22 -11.98 1.17
CA MET A 64 2.78 -12.10 1.35
C MET A 64 2.06 -10.75 1.46
N MET A 65 1.02 -10.59 0.66
CA MET A 65 0.14 -9.41 0.68
C MET A 65 -1.30 -9.76 0.99
N TYR A 66 -1.87 -9.06 1.97
CA TYR A 66 -3.31 -8.98 2.23
C TYR A 66 -3.76 -7.53 2.18
N CYS A 67 -4.67 -7.17 1.25
CA CYS A 67 -5.13 -5.79 1.12
C CYS A 67 -6.61 -5.62 0.82
N ASP A 68 -7.20 -4.58 1.40
CA ASP A 68 -8.49 -4.02 0.99
C ASP A 68 -8.25 -2.60 0.46
N VAL A 69 -8.59 -2.34 -0.80
CA VAL A 69 -8.35 -1.05 -1.46
C VAL A 69 -9.65 -0.46 -1.98
N TYR A 70 -9.94 0.77 -1.57
CA TYR A 70 -11.05 1.58 -2.05
C TYR A 70 -10.48 2.85 -2.69
N THR A 71 -10.55 2.95 -4.02
CA THR A 71 -9.98 4.07 -4.77
C THR A 71 -10.80 4.45 -6.00
N GLU A 72 -10.66 5.66 -6.52
CA GLU A 72 -11.24 5.99 -7.84
C GLU A 72 -10.32 5.50 -8.96
N MET A 73 -9.01 5.69 -8.80
CA MET A 73 -7.98 5.26 -9.76
C MET A 73 -6.86 4.49 -9.06
N MET A 74 -6.47 3.36 -9.66
CA MET A 74 -5.37 2.52 -9.18
C MET A 74 -4.39 2.20 -10.31
N TYR A 75 -3.12 2.40 -10.02
CA TYR A 75 -1.99 1.84 -10.78
C TYR A 75 -1.13 1.06 -9.80
N CYS A 76 -1.01 -0.25 -10.00
CA CYS A 76 -0.18 -1.06 -9.13
C CYS A 76 0.63 -2.09 -9.89
N GLU A 77 1.90 -2.21 -9.50
CA GLU A 77 2.79 -3.31 -9.84
C GLU A 77 3.11 -4.08 -8.57
N VAL A 78 2.89 -5.39 -8.57
CA VAL A 78 3.17 -6.24 -7.40
C VAL A 78 4.03 -7.42 -7.79
N ASN A 79 5.12 -7.61 -7.04
CA ASN A 79 5.93 -8.81 -7.07
C ASN A 79 5.80 -9.55 -5.74
N THR A 80 5.14 -10.72 -5.76
CA THR A 80 4.84 -11.45 -4.53
C THR A 80 4.66 -12.95 -4.73
N GLU A 81 4.96 -13.74 -3.70
CA GLU A 81 4.68 -15.17 -3.71
C GLU A 81 3.20 -15.47 -3.48
N MET A 82 2.54 -14.71 -2.60
CA MET A 82 1.10 -14.87 -2.30
C MET A 82 0.39 -13.53 -2.14
N MET A 83 -0.74 -13.39 -2.83
CA MET A 83 -1.59 -12.20 -2.77
C MET A 83 -3.04 -12.57 -2.50
N TYR A 84 -3.65 -11.85 -1.56
CA TYR A 84 -5.10 -11.72 -1.42
C TYR A 84 -5.43 -10.24 -1.38
N CYS A 85 -6.14 -9.74 -2.39
CA CYS A 85 -6.53 -8.34 -2.43
C CYS A 85 -7.96 -8.16 -2.93
N ASP A 86 -8.77 -7.40 -2.19
CA ASP A 86 -10.07 -6.93 -2.62
C ASP A 86 -9.96 -5.46 -3.04
N VAL A 87 -10.30 -5.19 -4.30
CA VAL A 87 -10.16 -3.85 -4.90
C VAL A 87 -11.51 -3.34 -5.38
N TYR A 88 -11.93 -2.20 -4.85
CA TYR A 88 -13.09 -1.43 -5.27
C TYR A 88 -12.60 -0.15 -5.96
N THR A 89 -12.63 -0.15 -7.30
CA THR A 89 -12.15 0.99 -8.10
C THR A 89 -12.95 1.25 -9.37
N GLU A 90 -12.96 2.50 -9.82
CA GLU A 90 -13.53 2.88 -11.12
C GLU A 90 -12.56 2.57 -12.27
N MET A 91 -11.27 2.83 -12.08
CA MET A 91 -10.22 2.50 -13.05
C MET A 91 -9.03 1.77 -12.40
N MET A 92 -8.55 0.73 -13.09
CA MET A 92 -7.47 -0.12 -12.61
C MET A 92 -6.47 -0.43 -13.73
N TYR A 93 -5.20 -0.19 -13.43
CA TYR A 93 -4.07 -0.83 -14.09
C TYR A 93 -3.33 -1.69 -13.06
N PHE A 94 -3.14 -2.97 -13.37
CA PHE A 94 -2.61 -3.93 -12.42
C PHE A 94 -1.71 -4.95 -13.09
N GLU A 95 -0.49 -5.06 -12.58
CA GLU A 95 0.48 -6.08 -12.97
C GLU A 95 0.90 -6.89 -11.74
N VAL A 96 0.96 -8.21 -11.91
CA VAL A 96 1.45 -9.13 -10.86
C VAL A 96 2.51 -10.03 -11.44
N TYR A 97 3.63 -10.10 -10.72
CA TYR A 97 4.73 -11.03 -10.91
C TYR A 97 4.75 -11.99 -9.72
N THR A 98 4.69 -13.29 -10.00
CA THR A 98 4.72 -14.39 -9.02
C THR A 98 5.83 -15.36 -9.35
#